data_AF-A0A4R5GYP4-F1
#
_entry.id   AF-A0A4R5GYP4-F1
#
_cell.length_a   1.000
_cell.length_b   1.000
_cell.length_c   1.000
_cell.angle_alpha   90.00
_cell.angle_beta   90.00
_cell.angle_gamma   90.00
#
_symmetry.space_group_name_H-M   'P 1'
#
loop_
_entity.id
_entity.type
_entity.pdbx_description
1 polymer ?
#
loop_
_entity_poly.entity_id
_entity_poly.type
_entity_poly.pdbx_seq_one_letter_code
_entity_poly.pdbx_strand_id
1 'polypeptide(L)'
;MDEFDFYESVSNLSPNNLQDIIDQDINKAFNRSPSFSVRELLSELDARNIKSYIVGGAVRDWLSGQSSRDIDISVDCRTEGALDFLRETIGDNIPMDIHAHFGHICIEGDISPIDINVLRNSADITRGFYTSNFKGGASLKEDADTRDFSINSFYYDDKTRSIFSPFGSAYDDLKNNRITVVSDKKTLNANFGLCIRIILFMSRGYTASPNVLALLKQRLEKDILGYEEFGMWLNHFYPEDEEQAETFKRLIFQNIQAHEAIDKVNNWLAS
;
A
#
# COMPACT_ATOMS: atom_id res chain seq x y z
N MET A 1 -7.91 23.41 -15.37
CA MET A 1 -8.61 22.66 -14.31
C MET A 1 -7.55 21.72 -13.81
N ASP A 2 -6.98 22.04 -12.65
CA ASP A 2 -5.90 21.24 -12.11
C ASP A 2 -6.48 19.89 -11.70
N GLU A 3 -5.72 18.81 -11.89
CA GLU A 3 -6.13 17.43 -11.57
C GLU A 3 -6.62 17.29 -10.11
N PHE A 4 -6.18 18.23 -9.25
CA PHE A 4 -6.48 18.33 -7.82
C PHE A 4 -7.78 19.05 -7.46
N ASP A 5 -8.44 19.75 -8.38
CA ASP A 5 -9.70 20.47 -8.11
C ASP A 5 -10.85 19.52 -7.68
N PHE A 6 -10.67 18.21 -7.87
CA PHE A 6 -11.63 17.16 -7.50
C PHE A 6 -11.28 16.38 -6.23
N TYR A 7 -10.13 16.67 -5.61
CA TYR A 7 -9.66 15.92 -4.45
C TYR A 7 -9.87 16.71 -3.16
N GLU A 8 -10.33 16.05 -2.11
CA GLU A 8 -10.47 16.68 -0.80
C GLU A 8 -9.08 16.97 -0.20
N SER A 9 -8.80 18.26 0.06
CA SER A 9 -7.69 18.64 0.94
C SER A 9 -8.05 18.27 2.37
N VAL A 10 -7.30 17.33 2.96
CA VAL A 10 -7.50 16.85 4.33
C VAL A 10 -6.77 17.70 5.39
N SER A 11 -6.25 18.86 5.00
CA SER A 11 -5.48 19.77 5.86
C SER A 11 -6.25 20.26 7.10
N ASN A 12 -7.55 20.51 6.99
CA ASN A 12 -8.40 21.01 8.10
C ASN A 12 -8.78 19.95 9.14
N LEU A 13 -8.34 18.73 8.92
CA LEU A 13 -8.87 17.52 9.55
C LEU A 13 -7.74 16.64 10.13
N SER A 14 -6.52 17.17 10.07
CA SER A 14 -5.27 16.53 10.44
C SER A 14 -4.79 17.00 11.82
N PRO A 15 -3.90 16.25 12.48
CA PRO A 15 -3.25 16.70 13.71
C PRO A 15 -2.59 18.08 13.52
N ASN A 16 -2.61 18.93 14.56
CA ASN A 16 -1.99 20.26 14.51
C ASN A 16 -0.48 20.23 14.19
N ASN A 17 0.17 19.10 14.46
CA ASN A 17 1.59 18.84 14.21
C ASN A 17 1.82 17.90 13.01
N LEU A 18 0.86 17.75 12.09
CA LEU A 18 0.97 16.83 10.95
C LEU A 18 2.27 17.04 10.17
N GLN A 19 2.59 18.30 9.81
CA GLN A 19 3.79 18.60 9.04
C GLN A 19 5.07 18.27 9.82
N ASP A 20 5.08 18.44 11.14
CA ASP A 20 6.24 18.06 11.96
C ASP A 20 6.45 16.54 11.95
N ILE A 21 5.37 15.75 11.99
CA ILE A 21 5.43 14.28 11.90
C ILE A 21 5.98 13.85 10.54
N ILE A 22 5.45 14.43 9.45
CA ILE A 22 5.90 14.14 8.08
C ILE A 22 7.38 14.51 7.94
N ASP A 23 7.74 15.74 8.32
CA ASP A 23 9.11 16.24 8.23
C ASP A 23 10.07 15.38 9.05
N GLN A 24 9.66 14.90 10.23
CA GLN A 24 10.46 13.99 11.03
C GLN A 24 10.72 12.67 10.30
N ASP A 25 9.76 12.11 9.58
CA ASP A 25 9.92 10.85 8.88
C ASP A 25 10.71 10.98 7.59
N ILE A 26 10.42 11.99 6.77
CA ILE A 26 11.03 12.10 5.44
C ILE A 26 12.43 12.75 5.44
N ASN A 27 12.80 13.45 6.52
CA ASN A 27 14.16 13.99 6.68
C ASN A 27 15.14 12.97 7.28
N LYS A 28 14.65 11.82 7.79
CA LYS A 28 15.55 10.75 8.24
C LYS A 28 16.32 10.22 7.03
N ALA A 29 17.62 10.05 7.21
CA ALA A 29 18.40 9.32 6.23
C ALA A 29 17.93 7.87 6.20
N PHE A 30 17.76 7.31 5.00
CA PHE A 30 17.49 5.88 4.82
C PHE A 30 18.78 5.08 4.64
N ASN A 31 19.88 5.74 4.27
CA ASN A 31 21.21 5.16 4.12
C ASN A 31 22.27 5.98 4.90
N ARG A 32 23.35 5.34 5.35
CA ARG A 32 24.45 5.97 6.09
C ARG A 32 25.54 6.55 5.19
N SER A 33 25.78 5.98 4.00
CA SER A 33 26.84 6.44 3.10
C SER A 33 26.62 6.03 1.62
N PRO A 34 26.40 7.00 0.70
CA PRO A 34 26.12 8.40 1.01
C PRO A 34 24.85 8.50 1.87
N SER A 35 24.85 9.45 2.81
CA SER A 35 23.64 9.73 3.57
C SER A 35 22.62 10.39 2.65
N PHE A 36 21.44 9.79 2.52
CA PHE A 36 20.36 10.29 1.69
C PHE A 36 19.04 10.14 2.43
N SER A 37 18.20 11.16 2.38
CA SER A 37 16.87 11.20 2.98
C SER A 37 15.77 11.04 1.94
N VAL A 38 14.57 10.68 2.39
CA VAL A 38 13.39 10.62 1.51
C VAL A 38 13.13 11.97 0.86
N ARG A 39 13.28 13.09 1.61
CA ARG A 39 13.07 14.43 1.05
C ARG A 39 14.07 14.77 -0.06
N GLU A 40 15.34 14.42 0.12
CA GLU A 40 16.35 14.62 -0.93
C GLU A 40 15.99 13.81 -2.19
N LEU A 41 15.51 12.58 -2.03
CA LEU A 41 15.04 11.75 -3.15
C LEU A 41 13.85 12.36 -3.88
N LEU A 42 12.85 12.84 -3.15
CA LEU A 42 11.69 13.54 -3.73
C LEU A 42 12.11 14.84 -4.44
N SER A 43 13.10 15.56 -3.90
CA SER A 43 13.62 16.78 -4.52
C SER A 43 14.33 16.49 -5.85
N GLU A 44 15.10 15.41 -5.92
CA GLU A 44 15.77 14.97 -7.16
C GLU A 44 14.76 14.44 -8.20
N LEU A 45 13.69 13.78 -7.77
CA LEU A 45 12.58 13.40 -8.65
C LEU A 45 11.91 14.66 -9.25
N ASP A 46 11.58 15.66 -8.43
CA ASP A 46 10.98 16.92 -8.89
C ASP A 46 11.92 17.70 -9.83
N ALA A 47 13.22 17.75 -9.52
CA ALA A 47 14.23 18.39 -10.37
C ALA A 47 14.30 17.79 -11.79
N ARG A 48 13.95 16.50 -11.92
CA ARG A 48 13.86 15.78 -13.20
C ARG A 48 12.45 15.76 -13.80
N ASN A 49 11.51 16.48 -13.19
CA ASN A 49 10.09 16.51 -13.57
C ASN A 49 9.41 15.12 -13.52
N ILE A 50 9.89 14.22 -12.67
CA ILE A 50 9.23 12.94 -12.39
C ILE A 50 8.24 13.19 -11.25
N LYS A 51 6.93 13.12 -11.54
CA LYS A 51 5.92 13.26 -10.49
C LYS A 51 6.07 12.11 -9.50
N SER A 52 6.03 12.43 -8.22
CA SER A 52 6.18 11.46 -7.15
C SER A 52 5.32 11.80 -5.95
N TYR A 53 4.87 10.78 -5.24
CA TYR A 53 3.99 10.91 -4.08
C TYR A 53 4.37 9.89 -3.02
N ILE A 54 4.35 10.27 -1.75
CA ILE A 54 4.34 9.27 -0.68
C ILE A 54 2.90 8.77 -0.54
N VAL A 55 2.72 7.47 -0.37
CA VAL A 55 1.39 6.83 -0.48
C VAL A 55 1.14 5.81 0.62
N GLY A 56 -0.09 5.29 0.67
CA GLY A 56 -0.37 4.07 1.44
C GLY A 56 -0.36 4.25 2.95
N GLY A 57 0.30 3.32 3.64
CA GLY A 57 0.29 3.24 5.09
C GLY A 57 0.89 4.45 5.78
N ALA A 58 1.99 4.99 5.24
CA ALA A 58 2.66 6.16 5.82
C ALA A 58 1.72 7.35 5.98
N VAL A 59 1.00 7.69 4.90
CA VAL A 59 0.09 8.84 4.89
C VAL A 59 -1.11 8.63 5.84
N ARG A 60 -1.65 7.40 5.89
CA ARG A 60 -2.70 7.02 6.85
C ARG A 60 -2.24 7.21 8.30
N ASP A 61 -1.03 6.79 8.60
CA ASP A 61 -0.47 6.84 9.96
C ASP A 61 -0.22 8.30 10.38
N TRP A 62 0.34 9.13 9.48
CA TRP A 62 0.54 10.56 9.71
C TRP A 62 -0.76 11.31 9.98
N LEU A 63 -1.80 11.05 9.17
CA LEU A 63 -3.14 11.61 9.39
C LEU A 63 -3.76 11.15 10.72
N SER A 64 -3.31 10.01 11.26
CA SER A 64 -3.70 9.50 12.58
C SER A 64 -2.79 10.01 13.72
N GLY A 65 -1.86 10.92 13.42
CA GLY A 65 -0.91 11.47 14.39
C GLY A 65 0.21 10.52 14.80
N GLN A 66 0.48 9.49 14.00
CA GLN A 66 1.54 8.50 14.23
C GLN A 66 2.67 8.69 13.22
N SER A 67 3.91 8.38 13.64
CA SER A 67 5.04 8.24 12.71
C SER A 67 4.95 6.90 11.98
N SER A 68 5.43 6.86 10.75
CA SER A 68 5.50 5.63 9.96
C SER A 68 6.95 5.21 9.73
N ARG A 69 7.17 3.89 9.71
CA ARG A 69 8.50 3.30 9.48
C ARG A 69 8.73 2.92 8.02
N ASP A 70 7.65 2.55 7.33
CA ASP A 70 7.67 2.08 5.97
C ASP A 70 7.21 3.22 5.06
N ILE A 71 8.10 3.68 4.17
CA ILE A 71 7.81 4.76 3.23
C ILE A 71 7.69 4.18 1.82
N ASP A 72 6.46 4.19 1.31
CA ASP A 72 6.13 3.88 -0.07
C ASP A 72 6.09 5.16 -0.90
N ILE A 73 6.84 5.21 -1.99
CA ILE A 73 6.81 6.31 -2.97
C ILE A 73 6.24 5.79 -4.29
N SER A 74 5.19 6.42 -4.79
CA SER A 74 4.68 6.19 -6.13
C SER A 74 5.27 7.20 -7.12
N VAL A 75 5.77 6.75 -8.27
CA VAL A 75 6.38 7.58 -9.31
C VAL A 75 5.67 7.46 -10.66
N ASP A 76 5.56 8.58 -11.37
CA ASP A 76 4.97 8.65 -12.72
C ASP A 76 6.01 8.41 -13.82
N CYS A 77 6.67 7.26 -13.75
CA CYS A 77 7.59 6.81 -14.80
C CYS A 77 7.62 5.28 -14.85
N ARG A 78 8.23 4.71 -15.91
CA ARG A 78 8.40 3.26 -16.02
C ARG A 78 9.41 2.77 -15.00
N THR A 79 9.34 1.51 -14.62
CA THR A 79 10.31 0.88 -13.71
C THR A 79 11.75 1.07 -14.19
N GLU A 80 12.01 0.95 -15.50
CA GLU A 80 13.36 1.15 -16.04
C GLU A 80 13.83 2.59 -15.84
N GLY A 81 12.95 3.57 -16.05
CA GLY A 81 13.26 4.99 -15.83
C GLY A 81 13.46 5.32 -14.34
N ALA A 82 12.68 4.71 -13.45
CA ALA A 82 12.88 4.82 -12.01
C ALA A 82 14.23 4.22 -11.59
N LEU A 83 14.60 3.07 -12.14
CA LEU A 83 15.88 2.43 -11.85
C LEU A 83 17.08 3.26 -12.33
N ASP A 84 17.03 3.77 -13.55
CA ASP A 84 18.07 4.66 -14.09
C ASP A 84 18.20 5.93 -13.23
N PHE A 85 17.06 6.52 -12.84
CA PHE A 85 17.03 7.64 -11.90
C PHE A 85 17.73 7.33 -10.57
N LEU A 86 17.39 6.20 -9.95
CA LEU A 86 17.95 5.82 -8.64
C LEU A 86 19.47 5.60 -8.75
N ARG A 87 19.93 4.90 -9.78
CA ARG A 87 21.36 4.66 -10.01
C ARG A 87 22.16 5.95 -10.17
N GLU A 88 21.63 6.91 -10.90
CA GLU A 88 22.26 8.21 -11.07
C GLU A 88 22.23 9.09 -9.81
N THR A 89 21.23 8.90 -8.95
CA THR A 89 20.98 9.78 -7.79
C THR A 89 21.65 9.27 -6.52
N ILE A 90 21.45 8.00 -6.19
CA ILE A 90 21.96 7.37 -4.97
C ILE A 90 23.15 6.44 -5.22
N GLY A 91 23.46 6.16 -6.48
CA GLY A 91 24.60 5.36 -6.91
C GLY A 91 24.28 3.89 -7.17
N ASP A 92 25.03 3.28 -8.08
CA ASP A 92 24.92 1.85 -8.46
C ASP A 92 25.30 0.86 -7.34
N ASN A 93 25.93 1.35 -6.28
CA ASN A 93 26.50 0.53 -5.21
C ASN A 93 25.44 0.17 -4.15
N ILE A 94 24.31 0.89 -4.14
CA ILE A 94 23.24 0.65 -3.18
C ILE A 94 22.43 -0.55 -3.68
N PRO A 95 22.30 -1.63 -2.88
CA PRO A 95 21.50 -2.78 -3.28
C PRO A 95 20.04 -2.39 -3.51
N MET A 96 19.47 -2.90 -4.60
CA MET A 96 18.07 -2.67 -4.95
C MET A 96 17.44 -3.99 -5.39
N ASP A 97 16.35 -4.36 -4.74
CA ASP A 97 15.53 -5.50 -5.12
C ASP A 97 14.52 -5.06 -6.18
N ILE A 98 14.70 -5.55 -7.41
CA ILE A 98 13.96 -5.09 -8.58
C ILE A 98 12.88 -6.09 -8.96
N HIS A 99 11.64 -5.68 -8.79
CA HIS A 99 10.44 -6.44 -9.09
C HIS A 99 9.69 -5.80 -10.26
N ALA A 100 10.35 -5.72 -11.43
CA ALA A 100 9.85 -4.95 -12.57
C ALA A 100 8.45 -5.38 -13.07
N HIS A 101 8.14 -6.68 -12.98
CA HIS A 101 6.81 -7.22 -13.31
C HIS A 101 5.69 -6.76 -12.37
N PHE A 102 6.04 -6.20 -11.21
CA PHE A 102 5.13 -5.62 -10.23
C PHE A 102 5.26 -4.08 -10.16
N GLY A 103 6.12 -3.49 -11.00
CA GLY A 103 6.35 -2.05 -11.03
C GLY A 103 6.92 -1.56 -9.70
N HIS A 104 7.80 -2.36 -9.10
CA HIS A 104 8.29 -2.16 -7.74
C HIS A 104 9.81 -2.30 -7.70
N ILE A 105 10.45 -1.40 -6.95
CA ILE A 105 11.88 -1.41 -6.65
C ILE A 105 12.00 -1.11 -5.15
N CYS A 106 12.57 -2.04 -4.38
CA CYS A 106 12.93 -1.76 -3.00
C CYS A 106 14.38 -1.30 -2.95
N ILE A 107 14.61 -0.11 -2.40
CA ILE A 107 15.95 0.40 -2.09
C ILE A 107 16.31 -0.13 -0.70
N GLU A 108 17.33 -0.99 -0.63
CA GLU A 108 17.83 -1.44 0.66
C GLU A 108 18.56 -0.29 1.36
N GLY A 109 18.23 -0.05 2.62
CA GLY A 109 18.84 0.99 3.44
C GLY A 109 19.32 0.45 4.77
N ASP A 110 20.53 0.87 5.19
CA ASP A 110 21.10 0.53 6.51
C ASP A 110 20.25 1.05 7.69
N ILE A 111 19.34 1.99 7.45
CA ILE A 111 18.45 2.58 8.45
C ILE A 111 17.01 2.10 8.26
N SER A 112 16.49 2.22 7.03
CA SER A 112 15.15 1.74 6.66
C SER A 112 15.11 1.49 5.15
N PRO A 113 14.39 0.46 4.67
CA PRO A 113 14.12 0.32 3.25
C PRO A 113 13.17 1.42 2.75
N ILE A 114 13.22 1.70 1.45
CA ILE A 114 12.23 2.54 0.75
C ILE A 114 11.69 1.78 -0.44
N ASP A 115 10.37 1.73 -0.55
CA ASP A 115 9.68 1.09 -1.66
C ASP A 115 9.28 2.12 -2.72
N ILE A 116 9.83 1.98 -3.92
CA ILE A 116 9.45 2.77 -5.10
C ILE A 116 8.50 1.94 -5.96
N ASN A 117 7.31 2.48 -6.18
CA ASN A 117 6.26 1.87 -7.00
C ASN A 117 5.94 2.75 -8.20
N VAL A 118 5.70 2.17 -9.36
CA VAL A 118 5.14 2.90 -10.51
C VAL A 118 3.66 3.17 -10.25
N LEU A 119 3.17 4.37 -10.58
CA LEU A 119 1.73 4.64 -10.61
C LEU A 119 1.04 3.66 -11.56
N ARG A 120 0.12 2.86 -11.02
CA ARG A 120 -0.43 1.70 -11.72
C ARG A 120 -1.73 2.06 -12.43
N ASN A 121 -1.95 1.45 -13.59
CA ASN A 121 -3.26 1.37 -14.20
C ASN A 121 -3.77 -0.08 -14.07
N SER A 122 -5.01 -0.28 -13.62
CA SER A 122 -5.58 -1.62 -13.55
C SER A 122 -5.61 -2.33 -14.91
N ALA A 123 -5.66 -1.58 -16.01
CA ALA A 123 -5.55 -2.08 -17.37
C ALA A 123 -4.23 -2.83 -17.64
N ASP A 124 -3.16 -2.52 -16.91
CA ASP A 124 -1.86 -3.19 -17.05
C ASP A 124 -1.74 -4.42 -16.13
N ILE A 125 -2.55 -4.51 -15.07
CA ILE A 125 -2.50 -5.59 -14.08
C ILE A 125 -3.07 -6.90 -14.64
N THR A 126 -2.35 -8.01 -14.47
CA THR A 126 -2.84 -9.37 -14.71
C THR A 126 -2.80 -10.20 -13.42
N ARG A 127 -2.98 -11.53 -13.51
CA ARG A 127 -3.09 -12.43 -12.34
C ARG A 127 -1.92 -12.21 -11.37
N GLY A 128 -2.20 -11.93 -10.10
CA GLY A 128 -1.19 -11.73 -9.06
C GLY A 128 -0.49 -10.36 -9.09
N PHE A 129 -1.05 -9.33 -9.72
CA PHE A 129 -0.38 -8.04 -10.00
C PHE A 129 0.77 -8.12 -11.01
N TYR A 130 0.94 -9.26 -11.66
CA TYR A 130 1.94 -9.43 -12.71
C TYR A 130 1.58 -8.61 -13.96
N THR A 131 2.57 -8.01 -14.62
CA THR A 131 2.44 -7.44 -15.96
C THR A 131 3.70 -7.62 -16.81
N SER A 132 3.57 -7.46 -18.12
CA SER A 132 4.71 -7.48 -19.04
C SER A 132 5.49 -6.17 -19.04
N ASN A 133 4.84 -5.03 -18.77
CA ASN A 133 5.53 -3.78 -18.39
C ASN A 133 4.56 -2.71 -17.86
N PHE A 134 4.92 -2.01 -16.78
CA PHE A 134 4.21 -0.79 -16.35
C PHE A 134 4.66 0.40 -17.19
N LYS A 135 3.71 1.06 -17.85
CA LYS A 135 4.03 2.14 -18.78
C LYS A 135 4.28 3.50 -18.11
N GLY A 136 3.92 3.65 -16.83
CA GLY A 136 3.73 4.96 -16.21
C GLY A 136 2.55 5.71 -16.83
N GLY A 137 2.34 6.95 -16.43
CA GLY A 137 1.30 7.83 -16.98
C GLY A 137 -0.11 7.58 -16.44
N ALA A 138 -0.26 6.77 -15.39
CA ALA A 138 -1.55 6.59 -14.73
C ALA A 138 -1.89 7.83 -13.90
N SER A 139 -3.14 8.26 -13.97
CA SER A 139 -3.67 9.27 -13.05
C SER A 139 -3.68 8.72 -11.61
N LEU A 140 -3.72 9.63 -10.64
CA LEU A 140 -3.85 9.26 -9.23
C LEU A 140 -5.10 8.44 -8.95
N LYS A 141 -6.19 8.72 -9.67
CA LYS A 141 -7.44 7.96 -9.56
C LYS A 141 -7.28 6.52 -10.05
N GLU A 142 -6.59 6.31 -11.18
CA GLU A 142 -6.33 4.98 -11.73
C GLU A 142 -5.41 4.17 -10.80
N ASP A 143 -4.37 4.80 -10.22
CA ASP A 143 -3.52 4.14 -9.23
C ASP A 143 -4.31 3.76 -7.97
N ALA A 144 -5.16 4.67 -7.50
CA ALA A 144 -5.99 4.45 -6.32
C ALA A 144 -7.00 3.31 -6.52
N ASP A 145 -7.49 3.09 -7.75
CA ASP A 145 -8.31 1.93 -8.13
C ASP A 145 -7.56 0.60 -8.09
N THR A 146 -6.23 0.61 -7.94
CA THR A 146 -5.42 -0.61 -7.75
C THR A 146 -5.14 -0.93 -6.28
N ARG A 147 -5.49 -0.02 -5.35
CA ARG A 147 -5.25 -0.15 -3.92
C ARG A 147 -6.35 -0.94 -3.23
N ASP A 148 -6.03 -1.48 -2.05
CA ASP A 148 -6.94 -2.32 -1.29
C ASP A 148 -8.09 -1.51 -0.65
N PHE A 149 -7.75 -0.49 0.14
CA PHE A 149 -8.69 0.26 0.96
C PHE A 149 -8.61 1.77 0.70
N SER A 150 -9.74 2.44 0.89
CA SER A 150 -9.86 3.92 0.82
C SER A 150 -8.83 4.61 1.73
N ILE A 151 -8.67 4.14 2.97
CA ILE A 151 -7.70 4.67 3.94
C ILE A 151 -6.23 4.48 3.55
N ASN A 152 -5.93 3.60 2.59
CA ASN A 152 -4.58 3.41 2.03
C ASN A 152 -4.42 4.11 0.67
N SER A 153 -5.40 4.92 0.27
CA SER A 153 -5.46 5.66 -0.99
C SER A 153 -5.30 7.16 -0.77
N PHE A 154 -4.48 7.54 0.21
CA PHE A 154 -3.98 8.89 0.38
C PHE A 154 -2.62 9.04 -0.31
N TYR A 155 -2.37 10.26 -0.77
CA TYR A 155 -1.16 10.66 -1.47
C TYR A 155 -0.68 11.96 -0.85
N TYR A 156 0.58 11.98 -0.45
CA TYR A 156 1.29 13.17 0.01
C TYR A 156 2.24 13.66 -1.09
N ASP A 157 2.08 14.92 -1.48
CA ASP A 157 2.99 15.62 -2.37
C ASP A 157 3.86 16.57 -1.55
N ASP A 158 5.19 16.31 -1.49
CA ASP A 158 6.13 17.14 -0.73
C ASP A 158 6.33 18.52 -1.36
N LYS A 159 6.13 18.65 -2.67
CA LYS A 159 6.28 19.94 -3.38
C LYS A 159 5.24 20.94 -2.92
N THR A 160 3.98 20.49 -2.84
CA THR A 160 2.85 21.31 -2.40
C THR A 160 2.55 21.16 -0.91
N ARG A 161 3.28 20.28 -0.22
CA ARG A 161 3.07 19.87 1.18
C ARG A 161 1.62 19.50 1.48
N SER A 162 0.96 18.87 0.52
CA SER A 162 -0.48 18.60 0.55
C SER A 162 -0.77 17.11 0.54
N ILE A 163 -1.81 16.73 1.27
CA ILE A 163 -2.36 15.37 1.23
C ILE A 163 -3.73 15.42 0.55
N PHE A 164 -3.97 14.47 -0.34
CA PHE A 164 -5.24 14.31 -1.04
C PHE A 164 -5.60 12.82 -1.20
N SER A 165 -6.89 12.57 -1.45
CA SER A 165 -7.39 11.24 -1.83
C SER A 165 -8.34 11.35 -3.01
N PRO A 166 -8.23 10.43 -4.00
CA PRO A 166 -9.22 10.30 -5.06
C PRO A 166 -10.58 9.76 -4.61
N PHE A 167 -10.73 9.35 -3.35
CA PHE A 167 -11.97 8.80 -2.80
C PHE A 167 -12.49 9.65 -1.64
N GLY A 168 -13.70 10.21 -1.80
CA GLY A 168 -14.33 11.03 -0.75
C GLY A 168 -14.70 10.28 0.54
N SER A 169 -14.69 8.95 0.56
CA SER A 169 -14.92 8.18 1.80
C SER A 169 -13.67 8.03 2.65
N ALA A 170 -12.48 8.24 2.10
CA ALA A 170 -11.21 7.85 2.74
C ALA A 170 -11.02 8.53 4.10
N TYR A 171 -11.36 9.83 4.21
CA TYR A 171 -11.23 10.55 5.46
C TYR A 171 -12.22 10.07 6.52
N ASP A 172 -13.49 9.93 6.15
CA ASP A 172 -14.51 9.41 7.06
C ASP A 172 -14.21 7.97 7.49
N ASP A 173 -13.67 7.16 6.59
CA ASP A 173 -13.22 5.81 6.86
C ASP A 173 -12.08 5.82 7.89
N LEU A 174 -11.08 6.70 7.71
CA LEU A 174 -9.97 6.88 8.66
C LEU A 174 -10.47 7.27 10.05
N LYS A 175 -11.32 8.30 10.14
CA LYS A 175 -11.85 8.82 11.41
C LYS A 175 -12.64 7.77 12.20
N ASN A 176 -13.30 6.85 11.51
CA ASN A 176 -14.15 5.83 12.11
C ASN A 176 -13.46 4.46 12.20
N ASN A 177 -12.14 4.37 11.96
CA ASN A 177 -11.40 3.11 11.87
C ASN A 177 -12.13 2.08 11.00
N ARG A 178 -12.57 2.49 9.81
CA ARG A 178 -13.35 1.68 8.88
C ARG A 178 -12.51 1.36 7.64
N ILE A 179 -12.61 0.13 7.15
CA ILE A 179 -12.07 -0.25 5.84
C ILE A 179 -13.19 -0.32 4.79
N THR A 180 -12.92 0.28 3.64
CA THR A 180 -13.76 0.22 2.44
C THR A 180 -12.90 -0.17 1.26
N VAL A 181 -13.28 -1.24 0.58
CA VAL A 181 -12.57 -1.70 -0.62
C VAL A 181 -12.85 -0.73 -1.76
N VAL A 182 -11.80 -0.27 -2.40
CA VAL A 182 -11.85 0.68 -3.53
C VAL A 182 -11.34 0.08 -4.84
N SER A 183 -10.70 -1.09 -4.77
CA SER A 183 -10.12 -1.75 -5.95
C SER A 183 -11.17 -1.96 -7.05
N ASP A 184 -10.78 -1.71 -8.30
CA ASP A 184 -11.62 -2.04 -9.43
C ASP A 184 -11.76 -3.57 -9.61
N LYS A 185 -12.72 -3.99 -10.44
CA LYS A 185 -13.02 -5.41 -10.65
C LYS A 185 -11.82 -6.20 -11.17
N LYS A 186 -10.98 -5.59 -12.01
CA LYS A 186 -9.84 -6.28 -12.62
C LYS A 186 -8.74 -6.53 -11.60
N THR A 187 -8.41 -5.50 -10.81
CA THR A 187 -7.48 -5.59 -9.68
C THR A 187 -7.97 -6.60 -8.65
N LEU A 188 -9.26 -6.56 -8.31
CA LEU A 188 -9.85 -7.53 -7.38
C LEU A 188 -9.58 -8.97 -7.83
N ASN A 189 -9.89 -9.30 -9.09
CA ASN A 189 -9.68 -10.65 -9.62
C ASN A 189 -8.20 -11.08 -9.63
N ALA A 190 -7.27 -10.14 -9.66
CA ALA A 190 -5.83 -10.41 -9.66
C ALA A 190 -5.24 -10.55 -8.26
N ASN A 191 -5.90 -10.03 -7.21
CA ASN A 191 -5.31 -9.89 -5.89
C ASN A 191 -5.58 -11.12 -4.99
N PHE A 192 -4.56 -11.93 -4.69
CA PHE A 192 -4.72 -13.10 -3.82
C PHE A 192 -4.70 -12.80 -2.32
N GLY A 193 -4.09 -11.69 -1.92
CA GLY A 193 -3.89 -11.34 -0.51
C GLY A 193 -5.00 -10.49 0.10
N LEU A 194 -5.95 -9.99 -0.69
CA LEU A 194 -6.94 -9.01 -0.21
C LEU A 194 -7.80 -9.54 0.93
N CYS A 195 -8.33 -10.75 0.83
CA CYS A 195 -9.17 -11.32 1.88
C CYS A 195 -8.39 -11.46 3.20
N ILE A 196 -7.12 -11.83 3.14
CA ILE A 196 -6.24 -11.94 4.31
C ILE A 196 -5.95 -10.55 4.90
N ARG A 197 -5.70 -9.56 4.05
CA ARG A 197 -5.54 -8.15 4.49
C ARG A 197 -6.81 -7.62 5.14
N ILE A 198 -8.00 -7.95 4.64
CA ILE A 198 -9.28 -7.59 5.28
C ILE A 198 -9.33 -8.15 6.72
N ILE A 199 -9.05 -9.45 6.87
CA ILE A 199 -9.03 -10.10 8.19
C ILE A 199 -7.96 -9.46 9.10
N LEU A 200 -6.78 -9.12 8.56
CA LEU A 200 -5.71 -8.45 9.30
C LEU A 200 -6.14 -7.09 9.84
N PHE A 201 -6.76 -6.25 9.00
CA PHE A 201 -7.25 -4.95 9.46
C PHE A 201 -8.38 -5.10 10.49
N MET A 202 -9.29 -6.05 10.28
CA MET A 202 -10.34 -6.36 11.25
C MET A 202 -9.76 -6.85 12.59
N SER A 203 -8.68 -7.64 12.59
CA SER A 203 -8.03 -8.08 13.83
C SER A 203 -7.31 -6.96 14.57
N ARG A 204 -6.93 -5.89 13.87
CA ARG A 204 -6.42 -4.62 14.45
C ARG A 204 -7.54 -3.72 15.00
N GLY A 205 -8.79 -4.15 14.94
CA GLY A 205 -9.94 -3.41 15.45
C GLY A 205 -10.64 -2.52 14.41
N TYR A 206 -10.28 -2.60 13.12
CA TYR A 206 -11.02 -1.87 12.10
C TYR A 206 -12.40 -2.48 11.85
N THR A 207 -13.39 -1.61 11.65
CA THR A 207 -14.73 -2.02 11.21
C THR A 207 -14.76 -2.21 9.69
N ALA A 208 -15.48 -3.23 9.21
CA ALA A 208 -15.65 -3.48 7.79
C ALA A 208 -16.93 -2.80 7.27
N SER A 209 -16.81 -2.00 6.21
CA SER A 209 -17.98 -1.46 5.52
C SER A 209 -18.78 -2.56 4.79
N PRO A 210 -20.03 -2.29 4.35
CA PRO A 210 -20.87 -3.30 3.73
C PRO A 210 -20.27 -3.98 2.49
N ASN A 211 -19.51 -3.25 1.67
CA ASN A 211 -18.88 -3.83 0.47
C ASN A 211 -17.73 -4.79 0.84
N VAL A 212 -17.00 -4.51 1.92
CA VAL A 212 -15.95 -5.38 2.45
C VAL A 212 -16.54 -6.69 2.98
N LEU A 213 -17.62 -6.61 3.77
CA LEU A 213 -18.30 -7.80 4.29
C LEU A 213 -18.88 -8.67 3.17
N ALA A 214 -19.49 -8.04 2.15
CA ALA A 214 -20.00 -8.74 0.98
C ALA A 214 -18.88 -9.43 0.19
N LEU A 215 -17.74 -8.76 -0.01
CA LEU A 215 -16.58 -9.32 -0.68
C LEU A 215 -16.01 -10.52 0.09
N LEU A 216 -15.81 -10.38 1.40
CA LEU A 216 -15.25 -11.43 2.25
C LEU A 216 -16.12 -12.70 2.19
N LYS A 217 -17.44 -12.53 2.35
CA LYS A 217 -18.42 -13.63 2.25
C LYS A 217 -18.40 -14.31 0.88
N GLN A 218 -18.24 -13.54 -0.20
CA GLN A 218 -18.23 -14.08 -1.55
C GLN A 218 -16.93 -14.82 -1.88
N ARG A 219 -15.81 -14.40 -1.28
CA ARG A 219 -14.50 -14.65 -1.86
C ARG A 219 -13.53 -15.43 -0.97
N LEU A 220 -13.56 -15.25 0.35
CA LEU A 220 -12.53 -15.83 1.24
C LEU A 220 -12.38 -17.34 1.05
N GLU A 221 -13.48 -18.08 1.15
CA GLU A 221 -13.46 -19.54 1.00
C GLU A 221 -13.01 -19.97 -0.40
N LYS A 222 -13.45 -19.25 -1.44
CA LYS A 222 -13.02 -19.51 -2.82
C LYS A 222 -11.52 -19.28 -2.99
N ASP A 223 -10.97 -18.24 -2.39
CA ASP A 223 -9.54 -17.93 -2.46
C ASP A 223 -8.71 -19.00 -1.73
N ILE A 224 -9.15 -19.46 -0.55
CA ILE A 224 -8.50 -20.54 0.22
C ILE A 224 -8.47 -21.84 -0.59
N LEU A 225 -9.58 -22.21 -1.22
CA LEU A 225 -9.67 -23.44 -1.99
C LEU A 225 -8.92 -23.33 -3.32
N GLY A 226 -8.99 -22.17 -3.98
CA GLY A 226 -8.55 -21.96 -5.35
C GLY A 226 -7.10 -21.53 -5.54
N TYR A 227 -6.43 -21.04 -4.50
CA TYR A 227 -5.05 -20.51 -4.60
C TYR A 227 -4.13 -21.13 -3.56
N GLU A 228 -3.14 -21.91 -4.00
CA GLU A 228 -2.10 -22.44 -3.11
C GLU A 228 -1.23 -21.32 -2.53
N GLU A 229 -1.08 -20.21 -3.27
CA GLU A 229 -0.39 -19.01 -2.82
C GLU A 229 -1.05 -18.37 -1.58
N PHE A 230 -2.31 -18.69 -1.29
CA PHE A 230 -3.00 -18.17 -0.12
C PHE A 230 -2.29 -18.53 1.18
N GLY A 231 -1.75 -19.75 1.32
CA GLY A 231 -1.01 -20.17 2.51
C GLY A 231 0.26 -19.35 2.73
N MET A 232 0.96 -18.98 1.67
CA MET A 232 2.13 -18.08 1.74
C MET A 232 1.73 -16.69 2.26
N TRP A 233 0.64 -16.12 1.73
CA TRP A 233 0.14 -14.83 2.18
C TRP A 233 -0.45 -14.87 3.59
N LEU A 234 -1.07 -15.99 3.98
CA LEU A 234 -1.55 -16.23 5.33
C LEU A 234 -0.40 -16.11 6.31
N ASN A 235 0.71 -16.83 6.04
CA ASN A 235 1.88 -16.82 6.90
C ASN A 235 2.55 -15.44 6.94
N HIS A 236 2.63 -14.75 5.80
CA HIS A 236 3.19 -13.40 5.72
C HIS A 236 2.41 -12.37 6.55
N PHE A 237 1.08 -12.47 6.58
CA PHE A 237 0.21 -11.53 7.31
C PHE A 237 -0.23 -12.02 8.69
N TYR A 238 0.24 -13.18 9.12
CA TYR A 238 -0.15 -13.75 10.40
C TYR A 238 0.40 -12.87 11.54
N PRO A 239 -0.43 -12.37 12.48
CA PRO A 239 0.05 -11.49 13.55
C PRO A 239 1.05 -12.18 14.49
N GLU A 240 2.06 -11.44 14.92
CA GLU A 240 3.01 -11.89 15.95
C GLU A 240 2.42 -11.77 17.37
N ASP A 241 1.57 -10.76 17.61
CA ASP A 241 0.87 -10.57 18.88
C ASP A 241 -0.18 -11.67 19.09
N GLU A 242 -0.15 -12.34 20.24
CA GLU A 242 -0.95 -13.54 20.51
C GLU A 242 -2.46 -13.23 20.52
N GLU A 243 -2.89 -12.14 21.16
CA GLU A 243 -4.30 -11.75 21.24
C GLU A 243 -4.84 -11.36 19.85
N GLN A 244 -4.05 -10.61 19.09
CA GLN A 244 -4.39 -10.27 17.72
C GLN A 244 -4.45 -11.52 16.83
N ALA A 245 -3.50 -12.45 16.99
CA ALA A 245 -3.42 -13.69 16.24
C ALA A 245 -4.63 -14.61 16.51
N GLU A 246 -5.08 -14.71 17.76
CA GLU A 246 -6.31 -15.41 18.12
C GLU A 246 -7.54 -14.77 17.46
N THR A 247 -7.63 -13.44 17.49
CA THR A 247 -8.72 -12.71 16.82
C THR A 247 -8.68 -12.93 15.31
N PHE A 248 -7.50 -12.89 14.70
CA PHE A 248 -7.27 -13.14 13.27
C PHE A 248 -7.73 -14.55 12.87
N LYS A 249 -7.31 -15.57 13.61
CA LYS A 249 -7.75 -16.97 13.41
C LYS A 249 -9.27 -17.09 13.52
N ARG A 250 -9.86 -16.54 14.59
CA ARG A 250 -11.31 -16.56 14.81
C ARG A 250 -12.07 -15.96 13.63
N LEU A 251 -11.61 -14.82 13.12
CA LEU A 251 -12.23 -14.14 11.97
C LEU A 251 -12.17 -14.98 10.69
N ILE A 252 -11.08 -15.72 10.43
CA ILE A 252 -11.01 -16.64 9.28
C ILE A 252 -12.06 -17.73 9.42
N PHE A 253 -12.06 -18.47 10.53
CA PHE A 253 -12.96 -19.61 10.73
C PHE A 253 -14.44 -19.23 10.81
N GLN A 254 -14.76 -17.98 11.18
CA GLN A 254 -16.13 -17.46 11.13
C GLN A 254 -16.65 -17.19 9.70
N ASN A 255 -15.75 -17.03 8.73
CA ASN A 255 -16.07 -16.66 7.36
C ASN A 255 -15.90 -17.81 6.35
N ILE A 256 -15.65 -19.04 6.83
CA ILE A 256 -15.59 -20.26 6.01
C ILE A 256 -16.49 -21.35 6.60
N GLN A 257 -16.93 -22.28 5.76
CA GLN A 257 -17.84 -23.37 6.11
C GLN A 257 -17.41 -24.73 5.54
N ALA A 258 -16.72 -24.76 4.40
CA ALA A 258 -16.29 -25.98 3.75
C ALA A 258 -15.21 -26.69 4.58
N HIS A 259 -15.41 -27.99 4.85
CA HIS A 259 -14.43 -28.82 5.58
C HIS A 259 -13.03 -28.76 4.94
N GLU A 260 -12.95 -28.82 3.61
CA GLU A 260 -11.68 -28.73 2.89
C GLU A 260 -10.95 -27.39 3.12
N ALA A 261 -11.70 -26.28 3.17
CA ALA A 261 -11.12 -24.96 3.44
C ALA A 261 -10.58 -24.87 4.87
N ILE A 262 -11.33 -25.43 5.84
CA ILE A 262 -10.93 -25.50 7.25
C ILE A 262 -9.64 -26.33 7.38
N ASP A 263 -9.57 -27.49 6.72
CA ASP A 263 -8.40 -28.37 6.76
C ASP A 263 -7.17 -27.69 6.14
N LYS A 264 -7.32 -27.01 4.99
CA LYS A 264 -6.23 -26.23 4.38
C LYS A 264 -5.68 -25.16 5.32
N VAL A 265 -6.55 -24.36 5.93
CA VAL A 265 -6.14 -23.30 6.88
C VAL A 265 -5.44 -23.90 8.10
N ASN A 266 -5.96 -24.99 8.67
CA ASN A 266 -5.31 -25.67 9.79
C ASN A 266 -3.91 -26.18 9.43
N ASN A 267 -3.74 -26.75 8.23
CA ASN A 267 -2.45 -27.23 7.77
C ASN A 267 -1.43 -26.09 7.61
N TRP A 268 -1.82 -24.95 7.02
CA TRP A 268 -0.93 -23.79 6.87
C TRP A 268 -0.57 -23.13 8.20
N LEU A 269 -1.49 -23.13 9.17
CA LEU A 269 -1.22 -22.57 10.51
C LEU A 269 -0.39 -23.50 11.41
N ALA A 270 -0.23 -24.78 11.02
CA ALA A 270 0.57 -25.75 11.74
C ALA A 270 2.02 -25.86 11.21
N SER A 271 2.28 -25.33 10.00
CA SER A 271 3.59 -25.31 9.34
C SER A 271 4.37 -24.05 9.67
#